data_AF-I2CS65-F1
#
_entry.id   AF-I2CS65-F1
#
_cell.length_a   1.000
_cell.length_b   1.000
_cell.length_c   1.000
_cell.angle_alpha   90.00
_cell.angle_beta   90.00
_cell.angle_gamma   90.00
#
_symmetry.space_group_name_H-M   'P 1'
#
loop_
_entity.id
_entity.type
_entity.pdbx_description
1 polymer ?
#
loop_
_entity_poly.entity_id
_entity_poly.type
_entity_poly.pdbx_seq_one_letter_code
_entity_poly.pdbx_strand_id
1 'polypeptide(L)' 'MEVMPVYSVKNMVRFLEQCKEDGYCVMGTSLSPQSLPLSDVRVEKPTVLVLGNEGYGVRTNVARACQVQVRIEGGA' A
#
# COMPACT_ATOMS: atom_id res chain seq x y z
N MET A 1 17.83 10.34 18.45
CA MET A 1 16.90 9.21 18.65
C MET A 1 15.79 9.38 17.64
N GLU A 2 15.69 8.48 16.67
CA GLU A 2 14.60 8.49 15.69
C GLU A 2 13.40 7.76 16.31
N VAL A 3 12.23 8.41 16.32
CA VAL A 3 11.00 7.87 16.89
C VAL A 3 9.89 7.97 15.86
N MET A 4 9.21 6.85 15.60
CA MET A 4 8.07 6.77 14.71
C MET A 4 6.84 6.34 15.50
N PRO A 5 5.70 7.06 15.40
CA PRO A 5 4.47 6.64 16.05
C PRO A 5 3.93 5.36 15.40
N VAL A 6 3.53 4.40 16.24
CA VAL A 6 2.99 3.12 15.79
C VAL A 6 1.52 3.02 16.20
N TYR A 7 0.67 2.69 15.22
CA TYR A 7 -0.76 2.51 15.41
C TYR A 7 -1.20 1.12 14.95
N SER A 8 -2.30 0.62 15.52
CA SER A 8 -2.92 -0.64 15.12
C SER A 8 -4.41 -0.44 14.89
N VAL A 9 -4.93 -1.07 13.84
CA VAL A 9 -6.34 -0.99 13.45
C VAL A 9 -6.94 -2.40 13.41
N LYS A 10 -8.19 -2.53 13.85
CA LYS A 10 -8.90 -3.82 13.85
C LYS A 10 -9.33 -4.25 12.45
N ASN A 11 -9.59 -3.30 11.55
CA ASN A 11 -10.05 -3.56 10.19
C ASN A 11 -9.28 -2.67 9.21
N MET A 12 -8.33 -3.29 8.51
CA MET A 12 -7.48 -2.60 7.54
C MET A 12 -8.28 -2.04 6.36
N VAL A 13 -9.24 -2.79 5.82
CA VAL A 13 -10.02 -2.35 4.65
C VAL A 13 -10.76 -1.06 4.98
N ARG A 14 -11.48 -1.02 6.11
CA ARG A 14 -12.21 0.18 6.56
C ARG A 14 -11.27 1.37 6.76
N PHE A 15 -10.09 1.16 7.33
CA PHE A 15 -9.10 2.21 7.50
C PHE A 15 -8.62 2.78 6.16
N LEU A 16 -8.31 1.92 5.20
CA LEU A 16 -7.87 2.35 3.86
C LEU A 16 -8.97 3.07 3.08
N GLU A 17 -10.23 2.66 3.23
CA GLU A 17 -11.38 3.40 2.67
C GLU A 17 -11.44 4.82 3.25
N GLN A 18 -11.33 4.97 4.57
CA GLN A 18 -11.30 6.29 5.20
C GLN A 18 -10.13 7.14 4.70
N CYS A 19 -8.93 6.57 4.58
CA CYS A 19 -7.78 7.31 4.03
C CYS A 19 -8.06 7.83 2.61
N LYS A 20 -8.76 7.06 1.77
CA LYS A 20 -9.14 7.52 0.42
C LYS A 20 -10.14 8.68 0.48
N GLU A 21 -11.14 8.59 1.35
CA GLU A 21 -12.10 9.66 1.60
C GLU A 21 -11.41 10.95 2.09
N ASP A 22 -10.39 10.80 2.93
CA ASP A 22 -9.57 11.89 3.47
C ASP A 22 -8.53 12.43 2.45
N GLY A 23 -8.55 11.94 1.21
CA GLY A 23 -7.74 12.44 0.10
C GLY A 23 -6.37 11.77 -0.08
N TYR A 24 -6.06 10.70 0.64
CA TYR A 24 -4.80 9.98 0.46
C TYR A 24 -4.75 9.17 -0.85
N CYS A 25 -3.55 8.92 -1.37
CA CYS A 25 -3.29 7.85 -2.34
C CYS A 25 -3.03 6.56 -1.59
N VAL A 26 -3.88 5.55 -1.76
CA VAL A 26 -3.61 4.23 -1.16
C VAL A 26 -2.98 3.33 -2.22
N MET A 27 -1.73 2.95 -1.99
CA MET A 27 -0.92 2.12 -2.89
C MET A 27 -0.60 0.78 -2.23
N GLY A 28 -0.99 -0.32 -2.88
CA GLY A 28 -0.73 -1.68 -2.42
C GLY A 28 0.46 -2.30 -3.11
N THR A 29 1.29 -3.04 -2.39
CA THR A 29 2.37 -3.83 -2.98
C THR A 29 1.84 -5.13 -3.58
N SER A 30 2.29 -5.46 -4.80
CA SER A 30 1.89 -6.65 -5.54
C SER A 30 3.04 -7.18 -6.38
N LEU A 31 3.09 -8.51 -6.55
CA LEU A 31 4.02 -9.19 -7.47
C LEU A 31 3.41 -9.38 -8.88
N SER A 32 2.22 -8.84 -9.12
CA SER A 32 1.57 -8.93 -10.43
C SER A 32 2.38 -8.22 -11.52
N PRO A 33 2.56 -8.81 -12.71
CA PRO A 33 3.21 -8.13 -13.84
C PRO A 33 2.51 -6.83 -14.28
N GLN A 34 1.22 -6.67 -13.95
CA GLN A 34 0.42 -5.47 -14.25
C GLN A 34 0.63 -4.34 -13.24
N SER A 35 1.40 -4.56 -12.17
CA SER A 35 1.69 -3.53 -11.18
C SER A 35 2.74 -2.54 -11.67
N LEU A 36 2.59 -1.29 -11.23
CA LEU A 36 3.50 -0.20 -11.59
C LEU A 36 4.84 -0.38 -10.86
N PRO A 37 6.00 -0.30 -11.54
CA PRO A 37 7.30 -0.27 -10.87
C PRO A 37 7.34 0.86 -9.85
N LEU A 38 7.81 0.60 -8.63
CA LEU A 38 7.92 1.64 -7.59
C LEU A 38 8.79 2.82 -8.06
N SER A 39 9.78 2.56 -8.92
CA SER A 39 10.63 3.59 -9.56
C SER A 39 9.82 4.63 -10.35
N ASP A 40 8.67 4.22 -10.88
CA ASP A 40 7.85 5.03 -11.78
C ASP A 40 6.70 5.72 -11.01
N VAL A 41 6.58 5.46 -9.71
CA VAL A 41 5.55 6.07 -8.86
C VAL A 41 5.91 7.51 -8.54
N ARG A 42 5.00 8.43 -8.86
CA ARG A 42 5.06 9.82 -8.42
C ARG A 42 4.15 10.02 -7.20
N VAL A 43 4.72 10.55 -6.12
CA VAL A 43 3.99 10.87 -4.88
C VAL A 43 3.50 12.31 -4.94
N GLU A 44 2.30 12.51 -5.48
CA GLU A 44 1.71 13.85 -5.69
C GLU A 44 0.72 14.27 -4.60
N LYS A 45 0.23 13.32 -3.81
CA LYS A 45 -0.71 13.54 -2.69
C LYS A 45 -0.27 12.73 -1.46
N PRO A 46 -0.74 13.03 -0.25
CA PRO A 46 -0.47 12.23 0.94
C PRO A 46 -0.70 10.75 0.64
N THR A 47 0.30 9.89 0.90
CA THR A 47 0.29 8.52 0.39
C THR A 47 0.40 7.51 1.51
N VAL A 48 -0.45 6.49 1.43
CA VAL A 48 -0.41 5.28 2.26
C VAL A 48 0.17 4.17 1.41
N LEU A 49 1.36 3.70 1.79
CA LEU A 49 2.00 2.53 1.19
C LEU A 49 1.65 1.29 2.02
N VAL A 50 0.97 0.32 1.41
CA VAL A 50 0.57 -0.93 2.05
C VAL A 50 1.56 -2.03 1.68
N LEU A 51 2.33 -2.46 2.67
CA LEU A 51 3.26 -3.58 2.55
C LEU A 51 2.55 -4.89 2.91
N GLY A 52 2.71 -5.87 2.04
CA GLY A 52 2.22 -7.22 2.25
C GLY A 52 3.17 -8.08 3.07
N ASN A 53 2.79 -9.34 3.26
CA ASN A 53 3.73 -10.35 3.73
C ASN A 53 4.72 -10.67 2.59
N GLU A 54 6.02 -10.71 2.90
CA GLU A 54 7.12 -10.91 1.96
C GLU A 54 6.99 -12.17 1.08
N GLY A 55 6.21 -13.18 1.50
CA GLY A 55 6.00 -14.41 0.71
C GLY A 55 4.64 -14.54 0.00
N TYR A 56 3.64 -13.75 0.38
CA TYR A 56 2.25 -13.87 -0.11
C TYR A 56 1.67 -12.56 -0.65
N GLY A 57 2.42 -11.47 -0.55
CA GLY A 57 1.95 -10.12 -0.86
C GLY A 57 0.88 -9.62 0.11
N VAL A 58 0.15 -8.60 -0.33
CA VAL A 58 -0.97 -8.02 0.41
C VAL A 58 -2.18 -8.95 0.31
N ARG A 59 -2.89 -9.19 1.43
CA ARG A 59 -4.14 -9.98 1.44
C ARG A 59 -5.12 -9.43 0.41
N THR A 60 -5.80 -10.31 -0.34
CA THR A 60 -6.67 -9.95 -1.47
C THR A 60 -7.66 -8.82 -1.17
N ASN A 61 -8.34 -8.85 -0.02
CA ASN A 61 -9.31 -7.81 0.34
C ASN A 61 -8.66 -6.45 0.60
N VAL A 62 -7.45 -6.44 1.13
CA VAL A 62 -6.67 -5.21 1.37
C VAL A 62 -6.12 -4.69 0.03
N ALA A 63 -5.63 -5.58 -0.84
CA ALA A 63 -5.17 -5.21 -2.18
C ALA A 63 -6.31 -4.56 -2.99
N ARG A 64 -7.52 -5.13 -2.94
CA ARG A 64 -8.72 -4.56 -3.59
C ARG A 64 -9.13 -3.18 -3.06
N ALA A 65 -8.78 -2.85 -1.82
CA ALA A 65 -9.05 -1.54 -1.23
C ALA A 65 -8.04 -0.47 -1.70
N CYS A 66 -6.89 -0.88 -2.25
CA CYS A 66 -5.87 0.04 -2.77
C CYS A 66 -6.26 0.59 -4.14
N GLN A 67 -5.91 1.85 -4.42
CA GLN A 67 -6.19 2.51 -5.71
C GLN A 67 -5.15 2.14 -6.77
N VAL A 68 -3.91 1.92 -6.33
CA VAL A 68 -2.77 1.63 -7.21
C VAL A 68 -2.08 0.36 -6.70
N GLN A 69 -1.66 -0.49 -7.62
CA GLN A 69 -0.81 -1.64 -7.33
C GLN A 69 0.61 -1.32 -7.78
N VAL A 70 1.57 -1.44 -6.87
CA VAL A 70 2.99 -1.15 -7.13
C VAL A 70 3.84 -2.41 -6.88
N ARG A 71 4.89 -2.60 -7.67
CA ARG A 71 5.90 -3.64 -7.42
C ARG A 71 7.20 -3.01 -6.95
N ILE A 72 7.85 -3.68 -6.01
CA ILE A 72 9.22 -3.37 -5.59
C ILE A 72 10.13 -4.30 -6.37
N GLU A 73 11.07 -3.74 -7.13
CA GLU A 73 12.06 -4.53 -7.86
C GLU A 73 13.10 -5.09 -6.89
N GLY A 74 13.46 -6.37 -7.04
CA GLY A 74 14.42 -7.06 -6.17
C GLY A 74 13.86 -8.25 -5.37
N GLY A 75 12.56 -8.53 -5.44
CA GLY A 75 11.97 -9.80 -4.99
C GLY A 75 11.96 -10.83 -6.12
N ALA A 76 13.13 -11.32 -6.52
CA ALA A 76 13.29 -12.46 -7.42
C ALA A 76 13.69 -13.70 -6.63
#